data_AF-A0A497NJL4-F1
#
_entry.id   AF-A0A497NJL4-F1
#
_cell.length_a   1.000
_cell.length_b   1.000
_cell.length_c   1.000
_cell.angle_alpha   90.00
_cell.angle_beta   90.00
_cell.angle_gamma   90.00
#
_symmetry.space_group_name_H-M   'P 1'
#
loop_
_entity.id
_entity.type
_entity.pdbx_description
1 polymer ?
#
loop_
_entity_poly.entity_id
_entity_poly.type
_entity_poly.pdbx_seq_one_letter_code
_entity_poly.pdbx_strand_id
1 'polypeptide(L)'
;MPTLLIKNVNEKLLKKLKTLKVELGCKTWAELLELLTKLSPKEVFTLNEKDAKNIKDGVKGFLELAATTSQRWRGPPSILEEFRKSRHHGNN
;
A
#
# COMPACT_ATOMS: atom_id res chain seq x y z
N MET A 1 0.77 12.25 1.93
CA MET A 1 1.93 11.45 1.43
C MET A 1 1.60 9.99 1.62
N PRO A 2 1.79 9.11 0.62
CA PRO A 2 1.21 7.77 0.65
C PRO A 2 1.92 6.94 1.73
N THR A 3 1.32 6.92 2.91
CA THR A 3 1.67 6.00 3.98
C THR A 3 1.29 4.62 3.48
N LEU A 4 2.30 3.92 2.94
CA LEU A 4 2.21 2.49 2.68
C LEU A 4 1.52 1.82 3.86
N LEU A 5 0.52 1.01 3.51
CA LEU A 5 -0.41 0.27 4.34
C LEU A 5 0.31 -0.78 5.19
N ILE A 6 1.28 -0.37 5.99
CA ILE A 6 1.78 -1.17 7.09
C ILE A 6 0.87 -0.91 8.30
N LYS A 7 -0.44 -1.06 8.08
CA LYS A 7 -1.38 -1.19 9.18
C LYS A 7 -1.05 -2.56 9.79
N ASN A 8 -0.67 -2.58 11.07
CA ASN A 8 -0.30 -3.76 11.86
C ASN A 8 1.21 -4.07 12.02
N VAL A 9 2.10 -3.07 11.96
CA VAL A 9 3.49 -3.22 12.42
C VAL A 9 3.73 -2.42 13.69
N ASN A 10 4.33 -3.08 14.69
CA ASN A 10 4.73 -2.49 15.96
C ASN A 10 5.62 -1.25 15.73
N GLU A 11 5.37 -0.16 16.44
CA GLU A 11 6.13 1.11 16.33
C GLU A 11 7.64 0.93 16.48
N LYS A 12 8.08 0.02 17.36
CA LYS A 12 9.50 -0.29 17.57
C LYS A 12 10.11 -0.89 16.31
N LEU A 13 9.38 -1.76 15.62
CA LEU A 13 9.80 -2.36 14.36
C LEU A 13 9.80 -1.31 13.23
N LEU A 14 8.78 -0.45 13.19
CA LEU A 14 8.72 0.65 12.21
C LEU A 14 9.90 1.62 12.35
N LYS A 15 10.30 1.97 13.59
CA LYS A 15 11.49 2.81 13.84
C LYS A 15 12.75 2.15 13.30
N LYS A 16 12.97 0.86 13.59
CA LYS A 16 14.12 0.10 13.07
C LYS A 16 14.15 0.07 11.54
N LEU A 17 13.00 -0.20 10.91
CA LEU A 17 12.88 -0.23 9.45
C LEU A 17 13.18 1.14 8.81
N LYS A 18 12.78 2.24 9.45
CA LYS A 18 13.14 3.59 9.00
C LYS A 18 14.64 3.85 9.07
N THR A 19 15.30 3.43 10.15
CA THR A 19 16.76 3.55 10.30
C THR A 19 17.47 2.73 9.22
N LEU A 20 17.10 1.47 9.05
CA LEU A 20 17.63 0.58 8.02
C LEU A 20 17.45 1.14 6.60
N LYS A 21 16.30 1.76 6.31
CA LYS A 21 16.05 2.41 5.02
C LYS A 21 17.14 3.45 4.68
N VAL A 22 17.54 4.24 5.67
CA VAL A 22 18.55 5.30 5.52
C VAL A 22 19.95 4.70 5.43
N GLU A 23 20.29 3.78 6.31
CA GLU A 23 21.60 3.11 6.35
C GLU A 23 21.90 2.35 5.05
N LEU A 24 20.89 1.71 4.45
CA LEU A 24 21.00 0.97 3.20
C LEU A 24 20.77 1.84 1.95
N GLY A 25 20.58 3.15 2.09
CA GLY A 25 20.41 4.08 0.97
C GLY A 25 19.15 3.82 0.11
N CYS A 26 18.12 3.17 0.66
CA CYS A 26 16.90 2.85 -0.06
C CYS A 26 16.02 4.09 -0.23
N LYS A 27 15.63 4.42 -1.46
CA LYS A 27 14.71 5.53 -1.76
C LYS A 27 13.28 5.17 -1.43
N THR A 28 12.90 3.93 -1.71
CA THR A 28 11.53 3.42 -1.50
C THR A 28 11.49 2.31 -0.45
N TRP A 29 10.30 2.10 0.12
CA TRP A 29 10.06 0.96 1.01
C TRP A 29 10.12 -0.38 0.26
N ALA A 30 9.78 -0.38 -1.04
CA ALA A 30 9.87 -1.55 -1.90
C ALA A 30 11.34 -2.00 -2.05
N GLU A 31 12.26 -1.07 -2.30
CA GLU A 31 13.70 -1.34 -2.36
C GLU A 31 14.23 -1.96 -1.06
N LEU A 32 13.82 -1.40 0.10
CA LEU A 32 14.21 -1.94 1.40
C LEU A 32 13.70 -3.38 1.58
N LEU A 33 12.43 -3.63 1.28
CA LEU A 33 11.83 -4.96 1.41
C LEU A 33 12.49 -5.97 0.47
N GLU A 34 12.83 -5.57 -0.76
CA GLU A 34 13.55 -6.40 -1.72
C GLU A 34 14.97 -6.74 -1.24
N LEU A 35 15.69 -5.79 -0.65
CA LEU A 35 17.00 -6.06 -0.06
C LEU A 35 16.90 -7.00 1.14
N LEU A 36 15.92 -6.80 2.01
CA LEU A 36 15.71 -7.68 3.17
C LEU A 36 15.35 -9.11 2.76
N THR A 37 14.55 -9.30 1.70
CA THR A 37 14.23 -10.66 1.21
C THR A 37 15.42 -11.32 0.52
N LYS A 38 16.32 -10.56 -0.11
CA LYS A 38 17.57 -11.07 -0.69
C LYS A 38 18.62 -11.43 0.37
N LEU A 39 18.71 -10.66 1.45
CA LEU A 39 19.67 -10.85 2.55
C LEU A 39 19.22 -11.89 3.56
N SER A 40 17.91 -12.11 3.69
CA SER A 40 17.38 -13.20 4.49
C SER A 40 17.88 -14.53 3.90
N PRO A 41 18.31 -15.51 4.74
CA PRO A 41 18.43 -16.87 4.26
C PRO A 41 17.12 -17.23 3.55
N LYS A 42 17.21 -17.95 2.42
CA LYS A 42 16.05 -18.41 1.65
C LYS A 42 15.21 -19.36 2.49
N GLU A 43 14.48 -18.82 3.46
CA GLU A 43 13.31 -19.47 4.01
C GLU A 43 12.37 -19.63 2.83
N VAL A 44 12.17 -20.88 2.43
CA VAL A 44 11.16 -21.23 1.45
C VAL A 44 9.83 -20.83 2.08
N PHE A 45 9.33 -19.64 1.74
CA PHE A 45 7.99 -19.22 2.10
C PHE A 45 7.01 -20.12 1.35
N THR A 46 6.59 -21.21 1.99
CA THR A 46 5.54 -22.08 1.47
C THR A 46 4.21 -21.35 1.62
N LEU A 47 3.81 -20.63 0.56
CA LEU A 47 2.44 -20.16 0.41
C LEU A 47 1.54 -21.38 0.24
N ASN A 48 0.55 -21.53 1.12
CA ASN A 48 -0.47 -22.54 0.89
C ASN A 48 -1.33 -22.13 -0.32
N GLU A 49 -1.94 -23.11 -0.99
CA GLU A 49 -2.73 -22.87 -2.21
C GLU A 49 -3.93 -21.94 -1.95
N LYS A 50 -4.50 -22.00 -0.74
CA LYS A 50 -5.61 -21.16 -0.31
C LYS A 50 -5.21 -19.68 -0.24
N ASP A 51 -4.04 -19.38 0.31
CA ASP A 51 -3.51 -18.03 0.46
C ASP A 51 -3.10 -17.47 -0.89
N ALA A 52 -2.48 -18.29 -1.74
CA ALA A 52 -2.19 -17.91 -3.13
C ALA A 52 -3.49 -17.57 -3.89
N LYS A 53 -4.54 -18.37 -3.74
CA LYS A 53 -5.86 -18.11 -4.32
C LYS A 53 -6.49 -16.83 -3.76
N ASN A 54 -6.50 -16.64 -2.45
CA ASN A 54 -7.04 -15.44 -1.81
C ASN A 54 -6.33 -14.17 -2.27
N ILE A 55 -5.00 -14.20 -2.38
CA ILE A 55 -4.21 -13.07 -2.89
C ILE A 55 -4.62 -12.78 -4.35
N LYS A 56 -4.71 -13.81 -5.19
CA LYS A 56 -5.11 -13.66 -6.60
C LYS A 56 -6.51 -13.06 -6.75
N ASP A 57 -7.47 -13.57 -5.99
CA ASP A 57 -8.86 -13.09 -6.00
C ASP A 57 -8.95 -11.65 -5.46
N GLY A 58 -8.20 -11.34 -4.40
CA GLY A 58 -8.10 -9.98 -3.84
C GLY A 58 -7.50 -8.97 -4.82
N VAL A 59 -6.42 -9.33 -5.51
CA VAL A 59 -5.82 -8.49 -6.56
C VAL A 59 -6.81 -8.25 -7.69
N LYS A 60 -7.51 -9.28 -8.15
CA LYS A 60 -8.53 -9.16 -9.20
C LYS A 60 -9.65 -8.18 -8.77
N GLY A 61 -10.22 -8.38 -7.58
CA GLY A 61 -11.28 -7.50 -7.06
C GLY A 61 -10.81 -6.06 -6.88
N PHE A 62 -9.57 -5.85 -6.44
CA PHE A 62 -8.98 -4.51 -6.32
C PHE A 62 -8.87 -3.81 -7.68
N LEU A 63 -8.43 -4.53 -8.73
CA LEU A 63 -8.33 -3.97 -10.08
C LEU A 63 -9.70 -3.64 -10.67
N GLU A 64 -10.70 -4.49 -10.47
CA GLU A 64 -12.09 -4.24 -10.88
C GLU A 64 -12.68 -3.00 -10.18
N LEU A 65 -12.45 -2.88 -8.87
CA LEU A 65 -12.86 -1.72 -8.08
C LEU A 65 -12.17 -0.44 -8.58
N ALA A 66 -10.86 -0.51 -8.86
CA ALA A 66 -10.09 0.61 -9.36
C ALA A 66 -10.61 1.08 -10.73
N ALA A 67 -10.94 0.14 -11.63
CA ALA A 67 -11.52 0.44 -12.93
C ALA A 67 -12.90 1.10 -12.81
N THR A 68 -13.78 0.51 -12.00
CA THR A 68 -15.15 1.01 -11.77
C THR A 68 -15.13 2.40 -11.13
N THR A 69 -14.27 2.58 -10.13
CA THR A 69 -14.09 3.87 -9.45
C THR A 69 -13.57 4.89 -10.46
N SER A 70 -12.50 4.59 -11.18
CA SER A 70 -11.95 5.49 -12.21
C SER A 70 -13.00 5.89 -13.24
N GLN A 71 -13.82 4.96 -13.72
CA GLN A 71 -14.91 5.25 -14.68
C GLN A 71 -15.97 6.17 -14.06
N ARG A 72 -16.41 5.89 -12.83
CA ARG A 72 -17.40 6.72 -12.12
C ARG A 72 -16.93 8.16 -11.92
N TRP A 73 -15.62 8.34 -11.75
CA TRP A 73 -15.00 9.66 -11.54
C TRP A 73 -14.51 10.35 -12.83
N ARG A 74 -14.83 9.83 -14.03
CA ARG A 74 -14.50 10.49 -15.32
C ARG A 74 -15.34 11.73 -15.63
N GLY A 75 -16.36 12.05 -14.82
CA GLY A 75 -17.24 13.19 -15.03
C GLY A 75 -17.42 14.05 -13.77
N PRO A 76 -18.17 15.16 -13.86
CA PRO A 76 -18.50 15.97 -12.70
C PRO A 76 -19.40 15.22 -11.71
N PRO A 77 -19.17 15.35 -10.39
CA PRO A 77 -18.06 16.07 -9.78
C PRO A 77 -16.76 15.26 -9.89
N SER A 78 -15.69 15.93 -10.32
CA SER A 78 -14.37 15.29 -10.35
C SER A 78 -13.90 14.99 -8.91
N ILE A 79 -12.90 14.12 -8.77
CA ILE A 79 -12.26 13.84 -7.48
C ILE A 79 -11.85 15.14 -6.78
N LEU A 80 -11.32 16.13 -7.51
CA LEU A 80 -10.92 17.42 -6.95
C LEU A 80 -12.09 18.27 -6.47
N GLU A 81 -13.23 18.20 -7.15
CA GLU A 81 -14.45 18.92 -6.76
C GLU A 81 -15.05 18.33 -5.48
N GLU A 82 -15.11 16.99 -5.37
CA GLU A 82 -15.54 16.35 -4.12
C GLU A 82 -14.56 16.63 -2.97
N PHE A 83 -13.25 16.58 -3.21
CA PHE A 83 -12.25 16.98 -2.19
C PHE A 83 -12.37 18.47 -1.78
N ARG A 84 -12.81 19.36 -2.67
CA ARG A 84 -13.10 20.76 -2.33
C ARG A 84 -14.37 20.89 -1.49
N LYS A 85 -15.42 20.17 -1.84
CA LYS A 85 -16.71 20.16 -1.13
C LYS A 85 -16.56 19.61 0.29
N SER A 86 -15.87 18.49 0.48
CA SER A 86 -15.64 17.91 1.82
C SER A 86 -14.87 18.84 2.75
N ARG A 87 -13.98 19.70 2.21
CA ARG A 87 -13.23 20.67 3.01
C ARG A 87 -14.07 21.86 3.48
N HIS A 88 -15.14 22.24 2.76
CA HIS A 88 -16.03 23.33 3.17
C HIS A 88 -17.02 22.90 4.26
N HIS A 89 -17.25 21.60 4.45
CA HIS A 89 -18.14 21.08 5.51
C HIS A 89 -17.53 21.12 6.92
N GLY A 90 -16.30 21.64 7.10
CA GLY A 90 -15.68 21.86 8.41
C GLY A 90 -15.86 23.27 8.99
N ASN A 91 -16.61 24.14 8.32
CA ASN A 91 -16.85 25.52 8.76
C ASN A 91 -18.36 25.81 8.80
N ASN A 92 -19.09 25.10 9.66
CA ASN A 92 -20.41 25.47 10.14
C ASN A 92 -20.61 24.93 11.56
#